data_AF-A0A1N6JS34-F1
#
_entry.id   AF-A0A1N6JS34-F1
#
_cell.length_a   1.000
_cell.length_b   1.000
_cell.length_c   1.000
_cell.angle_alpha   90.00
_cell.angle_beta   90.00
_cell.angle_gamma   90.00
#
_symmetry.space_group_name_H-M   'P 1'
#
loop_
_entity.id
_entity.type
_entity.pdbx_description
1 polymer ?
#
loop_
_entity_poly.entity_id
_entity_poly.type
_entity_poly.pdbx_seq_one_letter_code
_entity_poly.pdbx_strand_id
1 'polypeptide(L)' 'MGKCKHITRLLSDALDRPLKAGEWIAVGLHLPICSGCRNYRKQISLLRTASRELSGLDGAGEVHSDD' A
#
# COMPACT_ATOMS: atom_id res chain seq x y z
N MET A 1 9.27 -8.11 -15.93
CA MET A 1 8.72 -6.74 -15.85
C MET A 1 7.19 -6.64 -15.88
N GLY A 2 6.45 -7.44 -16.67
CA GLY A 2 4.98 -7.26 -16.80
C GLY A 2 4.13 -7.57 -15.56
N LYS A 3 4.56 -8.52 -14.72
CA LYS A 3 3.79 -8.94 -13.53
C LYS A 3 3.86 -7.92 -12.39
N CYS A 4 5.00 -7.22 -12.22
CA CYS A 4 5.16 -6.24 -11.14
C CYS A 4 4.14 -5.10 -11.24
N LYS A 5 3.92 -4.55 -12.45
CA LYS A 5 2.94 -3.48 -12.70
C LYS A 5 1.50 -3.92 -12.37
N HIS A 6 1.17 -5.17 -12.68
CA HIS A 6 -0.13 -5.74 -12.32
C HIS A 6 -0.25 -5.90 -10.81
N ILE A 7 0.76 -6.43 -10.13
CA ILE A 7 0.74 -6.60 -8.66
C ILE A 7 0.70 -5.25 -7.94
N THR A 8 1.47 -4.25 -8.36
CA THR A 8 1.39 -2.90 -7.78
C THR A 8 0.01 -2.30 -7.97
N ARG A 9 -0.63 -2.53 -9.11
CA ARG A 9 -2.00 -2.07 -9.36
C ARG A 9 -3.02 -2.79 -8.47
N LEU A 10 -2.90 -4.11 -8.28
CA LEU A 10 -3.73 -4.84 -7.32
C LEU A 10 -3.50 -4.34 -5.88
N LEU A 11 -2.26 -4.00 -5.51
CA LEU A 11 -1.95 -3.42 -4.21
C LEU A 11 -2.57 -2.04 -4.02
N SER A 12 -2.65 -1.21 -5.07
CA SER A 12 -3.40 0.06 -5.05
C SER A 12 -4.90 -0.17 -4.98
N ASP A 13 -5.45 -1.06 -5.82
CA ASP A 13 -6.86 -1.44 -5.83
C ASP A 13 -7.28 -1.97 -4.45
N ALA A 14 -6.43 -2.74 -3.76
CA ALA A 14 -6.68 -3.23 -2.40
C ALA A 14 -6.91 -2.11 -1.38
N LEU A 15 -6.49 -0.88 -1.71
CA LEU A 15 -6.77 0.27 -0.88
C LEU A 15 -8.18 0.78 -1.10
N ASP A 16 -8.60 0.94 -2.36
CA ASP A 16 -9.92 1.49 -2.68
C ASP A 16 -11.05 0.44 -2.56
N ARG A 17 -10.76 -0.82 -2.89
CA ARG A 17 -11.70 -1.94 -2.87
C ARG A 17 -11.09 -3.19 -2.24
N PRO A 18 -11.90 -4.06 -1.62
CA PRO A 18 -11.42 -5.39 -1.27
C PRO A 18 -11.04 -6.17 -2.54
N LEU A 19 -9.85 -6.77 -2.53
CA LEU A 19 -9.41 -7.68 -3.58
C LEU A 19 -10.20 -9.00 -3.53
N LYS A 20 -10.47 -9.57 -4.70
CA LYS A 20 -11.04 -10.91 -4.84
C LYS A 20 -10.02 -11.97 -4.43
N ALA A 21 -10.49 -13.17 -4.06
CA ALA A 21 -9.62 -14.27 -3.63
C ALA A 21 -8.51 -14.60 -4.64
N GLY A 22 -8.82 -14.61 -5.95
CA GLY A 22 -7.81 -14.84 -6.99
C GLY A 22 -6.75 -13.74 -7.10
N GLU A 23 -7.14 -12.49 -6.86
CA GLU A 23 -6.22 -11.34 -6.87
C GLU A 23 -5.27 -11.41 -5.66
N TRP A 24 -5.80 -11.80 -4.48
CA TRP A 24 -5.00 -12.04 -3.28
C TRP A 24 -3.95 -13.14 -3.47
N ILE A 25 -4.31 -14.25 -4.13
CA ILE A 25 -3.38 -15.34 -4.42
C ILE A 25 -2.25 -14.85 -5.33
N ALA A 26 -2.57 -14.07 -6.38
CA ALA A 26 -1.56 -13.53 -7.29
C ALA A 26 -0.55 -12.61 -6.57
N VAL A 27 -1.04 -11.74 -5.68
CA VAL A 27 -0.22 -10.88 -4.83
C VAL A 27 0.64 -11.74 -3.89
N GLY A 28 0.03 -12.70 -3.19
CA GLY A 28 0.70 -13.58 -2.23
C GLY A 28 1.82 -14.42 -2.84
N LEU A 29 1.66 -14.88 -4.09
CA LEU A 29 2.68 -15.65 -4.81
C LEU A 29 3.85 -14.77 -5.30
N HIS A 30 3.58 -13.49 -5.63
CA HIS A 30 4.60 -12.61 -6.19
C HIS A 30 5.46 -11.88 -5.14
N LEU A 31 4.85 -11.47 -4.03
CA LEU A 31 5.52 -10.80 -2.92
C LEU A 31 6.77 -11.51 -2.36
N PRO A 32 6.82 -12.86 -2.25
CA PRO A 32 8.04 -13.54 -1.82
C PRO A 32 9.21 -13.34 -2.78
N ILE A 33 8.94 -13.25 -4.08
CA ILE A 33 9.93 -13.29 -5.15
C ILE A 33 10.41 -11.90 -5.54
N CYS A 34 9.59 -10.86 -5.34
CA CYS A 34 9.90 -9.49 -5.72
C CYS A 34 10.01 -8.56 -4.49
N SER A 35 11.25 -8.17 -4.16
CA SER A 35 11.54 -7.18 -3.12
C SER A 35 10.90 -5.82 -3.42
N GLY A 36 10.85 -5.40 -4.69
CA GLY A 36 10.24 -4.13 -5.10
C GLY A 36 8.74 -4.05 -4.79
N CYS A 37 7.97 -5.08 -5.14
CA CYS A 37 6.54 -5.14 -4.81
C CYS A 37 6.30 -5.22 -3.30
N ARG A 38 7.20 -5.89 -2.56
CA ARG A 38 7.14 -5.94 -1.10
C ARG A 38 7.38 -4.58 -0.46
N ASN A 39 8.37 -3.83 -0.94
CA ASN A 39 8.64 -2.47 -0.47
C ASN A 39 7.49 -1.52 -0.80
N TYR A 40 6.96 -1.61 -2.02
CA TYR A 40 5.80 -0.83 -2.44
C TYR A 40 4.58 -1.04 -1.52
N ARG A 41 4.25 -2.30 -1.18
CA ARG A 41 3.17 -2.61 -0.23
C ARG A 41 3.37 -1.92 1.12
N LYS A 42 4.59 -1.88 1.64
CA LYS A 42 4.89 -1.20 2.92
C LYS A 42 4.71 0.31 2.79
N GLN A 43 5.27 0.92 1.75
CA GLN A 43 5.20 2.36 1.52
C GLN A 43 3.76 2.86 1.36
N ILE A 44 2.95 2.18 0.54
CA ILE A 44 1.58 2.61 0.30
C ILE A 44 0.68 2.42 1.53
N SER A 45 0.95 1.39 2.35
CA SER A 45 0.27 1.20 3.62
C SER A 45 0.62 2.29 4.63
N LEU A 46 1.91 2.67 4.71
CA LEU A 46 2.37 3.75 5.57
C LEU A 46 1.74 5.08 5.18
N LEU A 47 1.77 5.42 3.88
CA LEU A 47 1.13 6.63 3.37
C LEU A 47 -0.36 6.65 3.73
N ARG A 48 -1.06 5.53 3.56
CA ARG A 48 -2.49 5.47 3.88
C ARG A 48 -2.79 5.61 5.37
N THR A 49 -1.94 5.05 6.24
CA THR A 49 -2.08 5.24 7.68
C THR A 49 -1.83 6.69 8.07
N ALA A 50 -0.76 7.32 7.55
CA ALA A 50 -0.49 8.73 7.76
C ALA A 50 -1.62 9.63 7.22
N SER A 51 -2.17 9.34 6.04
CA SER A 51 -3.32 10.08 5.50
C SER A 51 -4.55 9.94 6.38
N ARG A 52 -4.85 8.75 6.92
CA ARG A 52 -5.97 8.55 7.85
C ARG A 52 -5.76 9.23 9.18
N GLU A 53 -4.53 9.22 9.68
CA GLU A 53 -4.14 9.96 10.86
C GLU A 53 -4.42 11.44 10.60
N LEU A 54 -3.84 12.03 9.56
CA LEU A 54 -4.03 13.43 9.15
C LEU A 54 -5.51 13.81 8.93
N SER A 55 -6.31 12.96 8.26
CA SER A 55 -7.75 13.21 8.12
C SER A 55 -8.52 13.12 9.44
N GLY A 56 -7.96 12.50 10.47
CA GLY A 56 -8.41 12.59 11.86
C GLY A 56 -7.85 13.81 12.60
N LEU A 57 -6.68 14.33 12.18
CA LEU A 57 -6.06 15.57 12.65
C LEU A 57 -6.68 16.83 12.03
N ASP A 58 -7.62 16.72 11.07
CA ASP A 58 -8.54 17.82 10.72
C ASP A 58 -9.51 18.16 11.89
N GLY A 59 -9.27 17.58 13.08
CA GLY A 59 -9.66 18.10 14.40
C GLY A 59 -8.53 18.55 15.34
N ALA A 60 -7.24 18.28 15.05
CA ALA A 60 -6.01 18.87 15.62
C ALA A 60 -4.80 17.96 15.34
N GLY A 61 -3.70 18.48 14.79
CA GLY A 61 -2.41 17.77 14.86
C GLY A 61 -1.37 18.17 13.82
N GLU A 62 -0.67 19.25 14.09
CA GLU A 62 0.69 19.46 13.60
C GLU A 62 1.60 18.35 14.13
N VAL A 63 2.47 17.77 13.30
CA VAL A 63 3.76 17.27 13.79
C VAL A 63 4.88 17.58 12.79
N HIS A 64 5.93 18.09 13.43
CA HIS A 64 7.12 18.77 12.95
C HIS A 64 8.23 17.78 12.55
N SER A 65 9.23 18.33 11.88
CA SER A 65 10.52 17.82 11.41
C SER A 65 11.37 16.99 12.37
N ASP A 66 12.31 16.23 11.79
CA ASP A 66 13.77 16.15 12.10
C ASP A 66 14.39 15.23 11.01
N ASP A 67 15.45 15.51 10.24
CA ASP A 67 16.70 16.29 10.42
C ASP A 67 17.11 16.92 9.06
#